data_AF-A0A2E6GWL7-F1
#
_entry.id   AF-A0A2E6GWL7-F1
#
_cell.length_a   1.000
_cell.length_b   1.000
_cell.length_c   1.000
_cell.angle_alpha   90.00
_cell.angle_beta   90.00
_cell.angle_gamma   90.00
#
_symmetry.space_group_name_H-M   'P 1'
#
loop_
_entity.id
_entity.type
_entity.pdbx_description
1 polymer ?
#
loop_
_entity_poly.entity_id
_entity_poly.type
_entity_poly.pdbx_seq_one_letter_code
_entity_poly.pdbx_strand_id
1 'polypeptide(L)'
;TGYYLDIFRSKSNGVNNFHDYIYHNYGEQLSLTSGGSTITNGIGSTDQTRYSSDLNTVWSYTTTSSAFIDFPGWQYFNNLNASDQTTQSITGQFDVDKIGASMYFKIPPGVNRDYTACIAPPILETESDYKAEQSDPAKNDSAQVLVIRQYGEAWNRPFILAFEPSKSNSTLQSMEHLMTDSLIVGAKITSRVNGVNIVDFVINHDNNTQTFTSNEEEIEFTGRFGIVRKYQSIDGQDSLTGLYIGEGSYIQSGNHILTPESEASSGYLQINDIITTNEKNFIQKEEINFFPNPAGSLIFFTKKIKTLEIYNVQGKLVAKKNNIVKLNISSLESGNYILLLDKVHRKELIIAR
;
A
#
# COMPACT_ATOMS: atom_id res chain seq x y z
N THR A 1 -6.81 -4.64 8.00
CA THR A 1 -5.43 -5.08 7.72
C THR A 1 -4.69 -3.96 7.00
N GLY A 2 -3.37 -4.00 6.98
CA GLY A 2 -2.51 -3.09 6.23
C GLY A 2 -1.13 -3.72 6.05
N TYR A 3 -0.43 -3.32 5.00
CA TYR A 3 0.91 -3.78 4.69
C TYR A 3 1.85 -2.60 4.48
N TYR A 4 3.13 -2.84 4.69
CA TYR A 4 4.22 -1.95 4.30
C TYR A 4 4.75 -2.43 2.95
N LEU A 5 4.88 -1.54 1.97
CA LEU A 5 5.53 -1.86 0.70
C LEU A 5 6.92 -1.25 0.70
N ASP A 6 7.92 -2.07 0.44
CA ASP A 6 9.27 -1.61 0.15
C ASP A 6 9.54 -1.70 -1.36
N ILE A 7 10.10 -0.64 -1.94
CA ILE A 7 10.57 -0.56 -3.33
C ILE A 7 11.98 0.00 -3.26
N PHE A 8 12.98 -0.89 -3.26
CA PHE A 8 14.38 -0.52 -3.10
C PHE A 8 15.14 -0.66 -4.42
N ARG A 9 15.71 0.47 -4.88
CA ARG A 9 16.58 0.55 -6.05
C ARG A 9 18.03 0.70 -5.62
N SER A 10 18.91 -0.06 -6.24
CA SER A 10 20.35 0.06 -5.98
C SER A 10 21.19 -0.07 -7.24
N LYS A 11 22.24 0.75 -7.31
CA LYS A 11 23.29 0.70 -8.35
C LYS A 11 24.63 1.06 -7.73
N SER A 12 25.68 0.36 -8.16
CA SER A 12 27.06 0.67 -7.81
C SER A 12 27.58 1.79 -8.68
N ASN A 13 28.43 2.66 -8.12
CA ASN A 13 29.23 3.62 -8.90
C ASN A 13 30.41 2.96 -9.64
N GLY A 14 30.73 1.70 -9.28
CA GLY A 14 31.73 0.88 -9.94
C GLY A 14 31.08 -0.29 -10.67
N VAL A 15 31.59 -1.50 -10.42
CA VAL A 15 31.05 -2.73 -11.01
C VAL A 15 29.80 -3.17 -10.23
N ASN A 16 28.72 -3.47 -10.96
CA ASN A 16 27.51 -4.05 -10.41
C ASN A 16 27.64 -5.58 -10.36
N ASN A 17 28.40 -6.10 -9.41
CA ASN A 17 28.54 -7.56 -9.24
C ASN A 17 27.22 -8.18 -8.78
N PHE A 18 26.72 -7.71 -7.64
CA PHE A 18 25.43 -8.05 -7.06
C PHE A 18 25.01 -6.97 -6.07
N HIS A 19 23.74 -7.01 -5.66
CA HIS A 19 23.15 -6.21 -4.60
C HIS A 19 22.37 -7.13 -3.68
N ASP A 20 22.46 -6.85 -2.37
CA ASP A 20 21.71 -7.58 -1.35
C ASP A 20 20.68 -6.66 -0.70
N TYR A 21 19.45 -7.14 -0.62
CA TYR A 21 18.43 -6.60 0.26
C TYR A 21 18.41 -7.42 1.54
N ILE A 22 18.54 -6.76 2.70
CA ILE A 22 18.65 -7.42 4.00
C ILE A 22 17.51 -6.92 4.88
N TYR A 23 16.75 -7.86 5.42
CA TYR A 23 15.67 -7.57 6.35
C TYR A 23 15.79 -8.41 7.62
N HIS A 24 15.86 -7.74 8.75
CA HIS A 24 15.84 -8.36 10.07
C HIS A 24 14.43 -8.26 10.65
N ASN A 25 13.96 -9.33 11.27
CA ASN A 25 12.72 -9.29 12.05
C ASN A 25 12.89 -9.97 13.41
N TYR A 26 12.14 -9.46 14.39
CA TYR A 26 11.93 -10.13 15.66
C TYR A 26 11.02 -11.31 15.37
N GLY A 27 11.60 -12.50 15.29
CA GLY A 27 10.87 -13.73 15.12
C GLY A 27 11.78 -14.90 15.45
N GLU A 28 11.20 -16.00 15.90
CA GLU A 28 11.91 -17.21 16.27
C GLU A 28 12.21 -18.08 15.03
N GLN A 29 11.44 -17.94 13.97
CA GLN A 29 11.58 -18.71 12.74
C GLN A 29 11.30 -17.86 11.50
N LEU A 30 12.05 -18.10 10.41
CA LEU A 30 11.74 -17.65 9.06
C LEU A 30 11.43 -18.87 8.18
N SER A 31 10.29 -18.85 7.51
CA SER A 31 9.91 -19.83 6.50
C SER A 31 9.72 -19.19 5.13
N LEU A 32 10.14 -19.90 4.07
CA LEU A 32 10.12 -19.43 2.68
C LEU A 32 9.49 -20.48 1.76
N THR A 33 8.68 -20.01 0.81
CA THR A 33 8.11 -20.82 -0.27
C THR A 33 8.30 -20.13 -1.62
N SER A 34 8.63 -20.91 -2.66
CA SER A 34 8.73 -20.47 -4.07
C SER A 34 7.70 -21.23 -4.87
N GLY A 35 6.79 -20.51 -5.54
CA GLY A 35 5.71 -21.14 -6.31
C GLY A 35 4.86 -22.12 -5.48
N GLY A 36 4.72 -21.85 -4.17
CA GLY A 36 3.96 -22.68 -3.24
C GLY A 36 4.71 -23.88 -2.64
N SER A 37 5.98 -24.12 -3.03
CA SER A 37 6.81 -25.17 -2.45
C SER A 37 7.80 -24.58 -1.45
N THR A 38 7.93 -25.20 -0.28
CA THR A 38 8.96 -24.82 0.71
C THR A 38 10.34 -24.85 0.09
N ILE A 39 11.12 -23.80 0.32
CA ILE A 39 12.50 -23.71 -0.16
C ILE A 39 13.43 -23.93 1.01
N THR A 40 14.29 -24.95 0.88
CA THR A 40 15.45 -25.17 1.74
C THR A 40 16.58 -25.76 0.89
N ASN A 41 17.83 -25.59 1.34
CA ASN A 41 18.97 -26.35 0.86
C ASN A 41 19.34 -26.16 -0.63
N GLY A 42 19.41 -24.91 -1.11
CA GLY A 42 20.03 -24.60 -2.39
C GLY A 42 21.53 -24.89 -2.44
N ILE A 43 22.14 -24.74 -3.62
CA ILE A 43 23.58 -24.92 -3.80
C ILE A 43 24.34 -23.92 -2.93
N GLY A 44 25.24 -24.43 -2.08
CA GLY A 44 25.98 -23.59 -1.15
C GLY A 44 25.12 -23.05 -0.01
N SER A 45 24.01 -23.71 0.33
CA SER A 45 23.12 -23.30 1.42
C SER A 45 23.85 -23.05 2.74
N THR A 46 24.93 -23.79 3.00
CA THR A 46 25.80 -23.67 4.19
C THR A 46 27.15 -23.02 3.90
N ASP A 47 27.36 -22.48 2.70
CA ASP A 47 28.64 -21.90 2.29
C ASP A 47 28.83 -20.52 2.93
N GLN A 48 29.48 -20.51 4.10
CA GLN A 48 29.85 -19.28 4.79
C GLN A 48 30.76 -18.40 3.95
N THR A 49 31.52 -18.95 3.00
CA THR A 49 32.45 -18.17 2.18
C THR A 49 31.73 -17.20 1.24
N ARG A 50 30.49 -17.53 0.87
CA ARG A 50 29.57 -16.64 0.12
C ARG A 50 29.25 -15.33 0.85
N TYR A 51 29.37 -15.35 2.17
CA TYR A 51 29.13 -14.24 3.09
C TYR A 51 30.41 -13.83 3.84
N SER A 52 31.54 -14.46 3.56
CA SER A 52 32.84 -14.02 4.05
C SER A 52 33.42 -13.04 3.05
N SER A 53 33.30 -11.74 3.32
CA SER A 53 34.19 -10.78 2.69
C SER A 53 35.48 -10.75 3.51
N ASP A 54 36.56 -11.27 2.95
CA ASP A 54 37.85 -10.64 3.19
C ASP A 54 37.85 -9.40 2.30
N LEU A 55 37.79 -8.19 2.88
CA LEU A 55 38.27 -6.92 2.29
C LEU A 55 37.92 -5.73 3.20
N ASN A 56 38.95 -5.26 3.90
CA ASN A 56 39.02 -4.12 4.84
C ASN A 56 38.52 -4.41 6.26
N THR A 57 39.33 -5.12 7.04
CA THR A 57 39.34 -4.93 8.49
C THR A 57 39.66 -3.46 8.78
N VAL A 58 38.66 -2.68 9.17
CA VAL A 58 38.88 -1.28 9.55
C VAL A 58 39.31 -1.26 11.00
N TRP A 59 40.50 -0.72 11.25
CA TRP A 59 40.98 -0.45 12.60
C TRP A 59 40.21 0.72 13.21
N SER A 60 39.32 0.44 14.16
CA SER A 60 38.76 1.46 15.03
C SER A 60 39.53 1.47 16.34
N TYR A 61 40.34 2.51 16.55
CA TYR A 61 41.04 2.74 17.81
C TYR A 61 40.13 3.50 18.77
N THR A 62 39.84 2.93 19.93
CA THR A 62 39.50 3.72 21.11
C THR A 62 40.76 3.88 21.98
N THR A 63 40.80 4.87 22.87
CA THR A 63 41.96 5.13 23.75
C THR A 63 42.33 3.96 24.67
N THR A 64 41.51 2.91 24.75
CA THR A 64 41.66 1.77 25.66
C THR A 64 41.47 0.39 25.02
N SER A 65 41.03 0.27 23.75
CA SER A 65 40.90 -1.04 23.08
C SER A 65 40.89 -0.92 21.55
N SER A 66 41.43 -1.95 20.87
CA SER A 66 41.36 -2.11 19.41
C SER A 66 40.20 -3.05 19.07
N ALA A 67 39.19 -2.56 18.34
CA ALA A 67 38.11 -3.40 17.82
C ALA A 67 38.27 -3.56 16.31
N PHE A 68 38.21 -4.81 15.85
CA PHE A 68 38.24 -5.16 14.43
C PHE A 68 36.80 -5.27 13.93
N ILE A 69 36.47 -4.50 12.90
CA ILE A 69 35.19 -4.64 12.20
C ILE A 69 35.52 -4.99 10.76
N ASP A 70 35.09 -6.17 10.36
CA ASP A 70 35.20 -6.65 8.99
C ASP A 70 33.92 -6.22 8.25
N PHE A 71 34.09 -5.39 7.22
CA PHE A 71 32.99 -4.92 6.38
C PHE A 71 32.73 -5.90 5.22
N PRO A 72 31.46 -6.12 4.83
CA PRO A 72 30.25 -5.42 5.27
C PRO A 72 29.50 -6.10 6.43
N GLY A 73 30.09 -7.09 7.11
CA GLY A 73 29.52 -7.71 8.31
C GLY A 73 28.70 -8.99 8.07
N TRP A 74 28.60 -9.45 6.82
CA TRP A 74 27.86 -10.67 6.45
C TRP A 74 28.40 -11.94 7.13
N GLN A 75 29.69 -11.97 7.45
CA GLN A 75 30.35 -13.09 8.11
C GLN A 75 29.80 -13.35 9.52
N TYR A 76 29.07 -12.40 10.10
CA TYR A 76 28.44 -12.55 11.41
C TYR A 76 27.07 -13.24 11.34
N PHE A 77 26.54 -13.49 10.14
CA PHE A 77 25.34 -14.31 9.98
C PHE A 77 25.67 -15.79 10.11
N ASN A 78 24.84 -16.50 10.86
CA ASN A 78 24.96 -17.94 11.10
C ASN A 78 23.75 -18.69 10.55
N ASN A 79 23.84 -20.03 10.53
CA ASN A 79 22.77 -20.92 10.09
C ASN A 79 22.21 -20.53 8.71
N LEU A 80 23.13 -20.29 7.78
CA LEU A 80 22.78 -19.99 6.40
C LEU A 80 21.94 -21.13 5.82
N ASN A 81 20.86 -20.74 5.16
CA ASN A 81 20.04 -21.62 4.36
C ASN A 81 19.65 -20.88 3.07
N ALA A 82 20.60 -20.84 2.14
CA ALA A 82 20.40 -20.23 0.83
C ALA A 82 19.57 -21.13 -0.10
N SER A 83 18.80 -20.52 -0.98
CA SER A 83 18.10 -21.16 -2.10
C SER A 83 18.96 -21.18 -3.36
N ASP A 84 18.59 -22.02 -4.33
CA ASP A 84 18.96 -21.77 -5.72
C ASP A 84 18.28 -20.49 -6.22
N GLN A 85 18.81 -19.93 -7.32
CA GLN A 85 18.16 -18.80 -7.96
C GLN A 85 16.80 -19.20 -8.52
N THR A 86 15.81 -18.33 -8.36
CA THR A 86 14.46 -18.55 -8.87
C THR A 86 13.87 -17.23 -9.39
N THR A 87 12.99 -17.35 -10.38
CA THR A 87 12.14 -16.25 -10.88
C THR A 87 10.70 -16.38 -10.38
N GLN A 88 10.40 -17.39 -9.57
CA GLN A 88 9.05 -17.62 -9.04
C GLN A 88 8.73 -16.62 -7.92
N SER A 89 7.44 -16.45 -7.65
CA SER A 89 7.00 -15.62 -6.53
C SER A 89 7.45 -16.24 -5.22
N ILE A 90 7.89 -15.40 -4.28
CA ILE A 90 8.21 -15.83 -2.92
C ILE A 90 7.08 -15.43 -1.99
N THR A 91 6.66 -16.36 -1.15
CA THR A 91 5.88 -16.06 0.06
C THR A 91 6.70 -16.52 1.26
N GLY A 92 6.77 -15.68 2.29
CA GLY A 92 7.46 -16.04 3.51
C GLY A 92 6.78 -15.48 4.75
N GLN A 93 7.25 -15.96 5.89
CA GLN A 93 6.67 -15.67 7.19
C GLN A 93 7.79 -15.68 8.23
N PHE A 94 7.85 -14.60 9.01
CA PHE A 94 8.55 -14.59 10.29
C PHE A 94 7.53 -14.90 11.40
N ASP A 95 7.77 -15.95 12.16
CA ASP A 95 6.97 -16.32 13.33
C ASP A 95 7.45 -15.53 14.54
N VAL A 96 6.54 -14.85 15.23
CA VAL A 96 6.81 -14.03 16.42
C VAL A 96 6.00 -14.61 17.59
N ASP A 97 6.41 -15.81 18.00
CA ASP A 97 5.67 -16.70 18.89
C ASP A 97 5.41 -16.06 20.25
N LYS A 98 6.37 -15.30 20.79
CA LYS A 98 6.23 -14.67 22.13
C LYS A 98 5.05 -13.71 22.21
N ILE A 99 4.60 -13.13 21.09
CA ILE A 99 3.43 -12.24 21.05
C ILE A 99 2.24 -12.82 20.26
N GLY A 100 2.36 -14.07 19.80
CA GLY A 100 1.36 -14.75 18.99
C GLY A 100 1.02 -13.99 17.71
N ALA A 101 2.05 -13.54 16.99
CA ALA A 101 1.91 -12.81 15.74
C ALA A 101 2.90 -13.34 14.70
N SER A 102 2.72 -12.91 13.45
CA SER A 102 3.66 -13.18 12.37
C SER A 102 3.82 -11.94 11.50
N MET A 103 5.01 -11.78 10.92
CA MET A 103 5.24 -10.89 9.79
C MET A 103 5.19 -11.70 8.50
N TYR A 104 4.09 -11.60 7.78
CA TYR A 104 3.97 -12.22 6.46
C TYR A 104 4.60 -11.32 5.41
N PHE A 105 5.14 -11.91 4.35
CA PHE A 105 5.55 -11.12 3.20
C PHE A 105 5.41 -11.85 1.88
N LYS A 106 5.29 -11.06 0.81
CA LYS A 106 5.28 -11.55 -0.57
C LYS A 106 6.24 -10.76 -1.44
N ILE A 107 6.76 -11.45 -2.44
CA ILE A 107 7.67 -10.92 -3.45
C ILE A 107 7.13 -11.38 -4.82
N PRO A 108 6.93 -10.46 -5.77
CA PRO A 108 6.45 -10.79 -7.10
C PRO A 108 7.44 -11.69 -7.86
N PRO A 109 6.94 -12.52 -8.80
CA PRO A 109 7.79 -13.29 -9.71
C PRO A 109 8.44 -12.39 -10.77
N GLY A 110 9.40 -12.93 -11.52
CA GLY A 110 9.91 -12.35 -12.77
C GLY A 110 11.36 -11.85 -12.73
N VAL A 111 11.94 -11.70 -11.53
CA VAL A 111 13.36 -11.33 -11.38
C VAL A 111 14.13 -12.49 -10.77
N ASN A 112 15.20 -12.92 -11.44
CA ASN A 112 16.01 -14.04 -10.99
C ASN A 112 16.85 -13.65 -9.76
N ARG A 113 16.55 -14.25 -8.61
CA ARG A 113 17.18 -13.96 -7.31
C ARG A 113 17.37 -15.22 -6.51
N ASP A 114 18.33 -15.20 -5.60
CA ASP A 114 18.41 -16.20 -4.54
C ASP A 114 18.10 -15.57 -3.18
N TYR A 115 17.64 -16.43 -2.28
CA TYR A 115 17.07 -16.06 -0.99
C TYR A 115 17.79 -16.86 0.08
N THR A 116 18.24 -16.19 1.12
CA THR A 116 18.90 -16.84 2.25
C THR A 116 18.16 -16.49 3.53
N ALA A 117 17.69 -17.53 4.21
CA ALA A 117 17.30 -17.43 5.60
C ALA A 117 18.56 -17.65 6.46
N CYS A 118 18.79 -16.77 7.43
CA CYS A 118 19.90 -16.88 8.36
C CYS A 118 19.60 -16.19 9.70
N ILE A 119 20.54 -16.31 10.64
CA ILE A 119 20.41 -15.76 11.99
C ILE A 119 21.46 -14.66 12.19
N ALA A 120 21.01 -13.50 12.65
CA ALA A 120 21.87 -12.38 13.04
C ALA A 120 22.63 -12.67 14.34
N PRO A 121 23.63 -11.86 14.71
CA PRO A 121 24.13 -11.83 16.08
C PRO A 121 23.02 -11.57 17.11
N PRO A 122 23.24 -11.95 18.38
CA PRO A 122 22.34 -11.65 19.49
C PRO A 122 21.84 -10.21 19.55
N ILE A 123 20.56 -10.02 19.88
CA ILE A 123 19.93 -8.71 20.01
C ILE A 123 20.31 -8.10 21.36
N LEU A 124 21.16 -7.07 21.38
CA LEU A 124 21.67 -6.47 22.62
C LEU A 124 20.76 -5.38 23.22
N GLU A 125 19.98 -4.69 22.38
CA GLU A 125 19.19 -3.52 22.79
C GLU A 125 17.74 -3.63 22.28
N THR A 126 16.79 -4.06 23.12
CA THR A 126 15.35 -4.14 22.79
C THR A 126 14.54 -4.10 24.07
N GLU A 127 13.42 -3.40 24.25
CA GLU A 127 12.78 -3.26 25.58
C GLU A 127 12.04 -4.51 26.13
N SER A 128 12.19 -5.67 25.51
CA SER A 128 11.29 -6.83 25.67
C SER A 128 11.99 -8.13 26.11
N ASP A 129 11.23 -9.23 26.15
CA ASP A 129 11.69 -10.62 26.29
C ASP A 129 12.68 -11.08 25.20
N TYR A 130 13.09 -10.20 24.28
CA TYR A 130 14.07 -10.45 23.23
C TYR A 130 15.47 -9.92 23.56
N LYS A 131 15.70 -9.33 24.76
CA LYS A 131 17.04 -8.86 25.18
C LYS A 131 17.95 -10.07 25.34
N ALA A 132 19.12 -10.03 24.70
CA ALA A 132 20.22 -10.92 25.01
C ALA A 132 20.54 -10.84 26.51
N GLU A 133 20.50 -11.99 27.19
CA GLU A 133 20.99 -12.13 28.55
C GLU A 133 22.52 -12.19 28.52
N GLN A 134 23.18 -11.05 28.80
CA GLN A 134 24.64 -10.96 28.78
C GLN A 134 25.33 -11.97 29.72
N SER A 135 24.64 -12.45 30.76
CA SER A 135 25.12 -13.47 31.70
C SER A 135 24.99 -14.91 31.21
N ASP A 136 24.12 -15.19 30.23
CA ASP A 136 23.89 -16.53 29.68
C ASP A 136 23.72 -16.48 28.16
N PRO A 137 24.81 -16.61 27.39
CA PRO A 137 24.78 -16.55 25.93
C PRO A 137 23.85 -17.59 25.28
N ALA A 138 23.50 -18.68 25.98
CA ALA A 138 22.60 -19.71 25.47
C ALA A 138 21.13 -19.29 25.48
N LYS A 139 20.79 -18.17 26.14
CA LYS A 139 19.43 -17.60 26.20
C LYS A 139 19.27 -16.35 25.34
N ASN A 140 20.24 -16.05 24.50
CA ASN A 140 20.21 -14.85 23.67
C ASN A 140 19.30 -15.04 22.46
N ASP A 141 18.24 -14.24 22.38
CA ASP A 141 17.48 -14.16 21.15
C ASP A 141 18.29 -13.48 20.05
N SER A 142 18.24 -14.08 18.87
CA SER A 142 18.87 -13.57 17.66
C SER A 142 17.79 -13.32 16.62
N ALA A 143 17.91 -12.22 15.87
CA ALA A 143 16.94 -11.90 14.84
C ALA A 143 17.06 -12.89 13.67
N GLN A 144 15.92 -13.31 13.14
CA GLN A 144 15.88 -13.99 11.85
C GLN A 144 16.11 -12.95 10.75
N VAL A 145 16.85 -13.36 9.73
CA VAL A 145 17.27 -12.48 8.64
C VAL A 145 16.87 -13.11 7.32
N LEU A 146 16.24 -12.30 6.48
CA LEU A 146 16.08 -12.56 5.06
C LEU A 146 17.13 -11.76 4.30
N VAL A 147 17.98 -12.46 3.55
CA VAL A 147 18.86 -11.85 2.54
C VAL A 147 18.35 -12.22 1.16
N ILE A 148 18.21 -11.23 0.29
CA ILE A 148 17.83 -11.42 -1.11
C ILE A 148 18.94 -10.89 -1.98
N ARG A 149 19.57 -11.77 -2.73
CA ARG A 149 20.65 -11.40 -3.64
C ARG A 149 20.16 -11.31 -5.07
N GLN A 150 20.53 -10.21 -5.71
CA GLN A 150 20.35 -10.00 -7.15
C GLN A 150 21.71 -9.74 -7.79
N TYR A 151 22.04 -10.50 -8.82
CA TYR A 151 23.26 -10.30 -9.60
C TYR A 151 23.06 -9.20 -10.65
N GLY A 152 24.12 -8.42 -10.92
CA GLY A 152 23.99 -7.21 -11.73
C GLY A 152 23.30 -6.08 -10.96
N GLU A 153 22.93 -5.01 -11.65
CA GLU A 153 22.24 -3.86 -11.04
C GLU A 153 20.81 -4.18 -10.56
N ALA A 154 20.28 -3.34 -9.65
CA ALA A 154 18.93 -3.40 -9.12
C ALA A 154 18.17 -2.07 -9.18
N TRP A 155 18.54 -1.19 -10.11
CA TRP A 155 17.86 0.06 -10.41
C TRP A 155 16.63 -0.16 -11.29
N ASN A 156 16.79 -0.87 -12.40
CA ASN A 156 15.69 -1.16 -13.35
C ASN A 156 14.90 -2.41 -12.98
N ARG A 157 15.42 -3.18 -12.03
CA ARG A 157 14.81 -4.38 -11.42
C ARG A 157 14.88 -4.27 -9.89
N PRO A 158 14.15 -3.34 -9.28
CA PRO A 158 14.18 -3.09 -7.84
C PRO A 158 13.72 -4.30 -7.03
N PHE A 159 14.20 -4.38 -5.81
CA PHE A 159 13.61 -5.24 -4.80
C PHE A 159 12.24 -4.67 -4.43
N ILE A 160 11.19 -5.47 -4.56
CA ILE A 160 9.82 -5.08 -4.20
C ILE A 160 9.24 -6.14 -3.28
N LEU A 161 8.82 -5.73 -2.09
CA LEU A 161 8.28 -6.62 -1.06
C LEU A 161 7.10 -5.96 -0.35
N ALA A 162 6.04 -6.72 -0.11
CA ALA A 162 4.97 -6.30 0.81
C ALA A 162 5.08 -7.09 2.11
N PHE A 163 5.14 -6.38 3.24
CA PHE A 163 5.19 -6.93 4.60
C PHE A 163 3.87 -6.65 5.33
N GLU A 164 3.21 -7.68 5.83
CA GLU A 164 1.93 -7.60 6.54
C GLU A 164 2.06 -8.20 7.95
N PRO A 165 2.15 -7.37 9.01
CA PRO A 165 2.08 -7.86 10.37
C PRO A 165 0.65 -8.30 10.71
N SER A 166 0.49 -9.48 11.29
CA SER A 166 -0.83 -10.01 11.61
C SER A 166 -0.80 -11.00 12.77
N LYS A 167 -1.89 -11.05 13.55
CA LYS A 167 -2.17 -12.11 14.54
C LYS A 167 -3.02 -13.25 13.97
N SER A 168 -3.35 -13.16 12.70
CA SER A 168 -4.12 -14.14 11.92
C SER A 168 -3.42 -14.40 10.58
N ASN A 169 -4.02 -15.19 9.71
CA ASN A 169 -3.49 -15.40 8.36
C ASN A 169 -3.34 -14.08 7.59
N SER A 170 -2.36 -14.04 6.68
CA SER A 170 -2.13 -12.94 5.75
C SER A 170 -3.35 -12.70 4.85
N THR A 171 -3.66 -11.43 4.60
CA THR A 171 -4.62 -11.03 3.57
C THR A 171 -3.98 -10.85 2.21
N LEU A 172 -2.65 -10.66 2.12
CA LEU A 172 -1.94 -10.62 0.84
C LEU A 172 -2.17 -11.91 0.06
N GLN A 173 -2.66 -11.79 -1.17
CA GLN A 173 -2.92 -12.92 -2.07
C GLN A 173 -1.82 -13.04 -3.12
N SER A 174 -1.58 -11.96 -3.87
CA SER A 174 -0.60 -11.92 -4.96
C SER A 174 0.08 -10.56 -5.09
N MET A 175 1.23 -10.58 -5.75
CA MET A 175 1.96 -9.40 -6.19
C MET A 175 2.49 -9.62 -7.60
N GLU A 176 2.44 -8.57 -8.41
CA GLU A 176 2.96 -8.54 -9.77
C GLU A 176 3.75 -7.24 -9.99
N HIS A 177 4.74 -7.28 -10.89
CA HIS A 177 5.46 -6.07 -11.28
C HIS A 177 4.61 -5.20 -12.21
N LEU A 178 4.59 -3.89 -11.97
CA LEU A 178 4.16 -2.93 -12.99
C LEU A 178 5.34 -2.63 -13.90
N MET A 179 5.12 -2.73 -15.21
CA MET A 179 6.16 -2.58 -16.22
C MET A 179 5.90 -1.36 -17.10
N THR A 180 6.96 -0.67 -17.49
CA THR A 180 6.98 0.24 -18.64
C THR A 180 8.14 -0.19 -19.51
N ASP A 181 7.85 -0.62 -20.74
CA ASP A 181 8.78 -1.37 -21.58
C ASP A 181 9.38 -2.57 -20.81
N SER A 182 10.70 -2.57 -20.60
CA SER A 182 11.43 -3.59 -19.84
C SER A 182 11.76 -3.16 -18.40
N LEU A 183 11.27 -2.01 -17.94
CA LEU A 183 11.58 -1.45 -16.63
C LEU A 183 10.47 -1.75 -15.64
N ILE A 184 10.85 -2.18 -14.43
CA ILE A 184 9.91 -2.32 -13.33
C ILE A 184 9.70 -0.94 -12.69
N VAL A 185 8.46 -0.45 -12.77
CA VAL A 185 8.05 0.88 -12.32
C VAL A 185 7.12 0.84 -11.10
N GLY A 186 6.91 -0.33 -10.50
CA GLY A 186 6.04 -0.47 -9.34
C GLY A 186 5.52 -1.88 -9.12
N ALA A 187 4.41 -1.99 -8.40
CA ALA A 187 3.74 -3.27 -8.17
C ALA A 187 2.22 -3.15 -8.15
N LYS A 188 1.58 -4.22 -8.62
CA LYS A 188 0.17 -4.53 -8.40
C LYS A 188 0.09 -5.49 -7.21
N ILE A 189 -0.66 -5.15 -6.18
CA ILE A 189 -0.80 -5.94 -4.95
C ILE A 189 -2.27 -6.27 -4.76
N THR A 190 -2.59 -7.55 -4.66
CA THR A 190 -3.95 -8.02 -4.39
C THR A 190 -4.04 -8.55 -2.97
N SER A 191 -4.94 -7.97 -2.18
CA SER A 191 -5.26 -8.40 -0.81
C SER A 191 -6.72 -8.85 -0.72
N ARG A 192 -7.02 -9.85 0.12
CA ARG A 192 -8.40 -10.29 0.37
C ARG A 192 -8.86 -9.91 1.76
N VAL A 193 -9.75 -8.93 1.86
CA VAL A 193 -10.25 -8.38 3.12
C VAL A 193 -11.75 -8.60 3.21
N ASN A 194 -12.21 -9.26 4.26
CA ASN A 194 -13.63 -9.56 4.50
C ASN A 194 -14.32 -10.25 3.29
N GLY A 195 -13.61 -11.18 2.66
CA GLY A 195 -14.12 -11.94 1.52
C GLY A 195 -13.88 -11.29 0.15
N VAL A 196 -13.37 -10.05 0.10
CA VAL A 196 -13.30 -9.27 -1.14
C VAL A 196 -11.89 -8.82 -1.49
N ASN A 197 -11.60 -8.70 -2.79
CA ASN A 197 -10.30 -8.31 -3.30
C ASN A 197 -10.15 -6.79 -3.30
N ILE A 198 -9.05 -6.33 -2.72
CA ILE A 198 -8.55 -4.96 -2.83
C ILE A 198 -7.28 -5.04 -3.66
N VAL A 199 -7.21 -4.26 -4.74
CA VAL A 199 -6.08 -4.23 -5.66
C VAL A 199 -5.45 -2.85 -5.62
N ASP A 200 -4.18 -2.81 -5.24
CA ASP A 200 -3.37 -1.60 -5.16
C ASP A 200 -2.36 -1.58 -6.30
N PHE A 201 -2.39 -0.56 -7.13
CA PHE A 201 -1.36 -0.27 -8.12
C PHE A 201 -0.47 0.83 -7.55
N VAL A 202 0.71 0.47 -7.08
CA VAL A 202 1.69 1.40 -6.52
C VAL A 202 2.77 1.65 -7.56
N ILE A 203 2.83 2.87 -8.07
CA ILE A 203 3.75 3.30 -9.13
C ILE A 203 4.84 4.16 -8.50
N ASN A 204 6.09 3.85 -8.84
CA ASN A 204 7.26 4.58 -8.35
C ASN A 204 8.32 4.73 -9.45
N HIS A 205 8.55 5.97 -9.87
CA HIS A 205 9.51 6.38 -10.89
C HIS A 205 10.76 7.06 -10.31
N ASP A 206 11.76 7.30 -11.15
CA ASP A 206 13.01 7.97 -10.79
C ASP A 206 12.86 9.51 -10.70
N ASN A 207 11.83 10.07 -11.34
CA ASN A 207 11.50 11.49 -11.26
C ASN A 207 9.99 11.76 -11.50
N ASN A 208 9.59 13.02 -11.31
CA ASN A 208 8.18 13.44 -11.31
C ASN A 208 7.59 13.77 -12.70
N THR A 209 8.37 13.60 -13.77
CA THR A 209 7.92 13.83 -15.16
C THR A 209 7.65 12.53 -15.92
N GLN A 210 8.00 11.39 -15.33
CA GLN A 210 7.81 10.07 -15.96
C GLN A 210 6.33 9.66 -15.93
N THR A 211 5.94 8.92 -16.97
CA THR A 211 4.57 8.49 -17.19
C THR A 211 4.43 6.98 -17.09
N PHE A 212 3.31 6.52 -16.54
CA PHE A 212 2.87 5.12 -16.58
C PHE A 212 1.47 5.05 -17.21
N THR A 213 1.28 4.12 -18.13
CA THR A 213 0.00 3.87 -18.78
C THR A 213 -0.28 2.38 -18.79
N SER A 214 -1.48 2.00 -18.36
CA SER A 214 -2.01 0.65 -18.52
C SER A 214 -3.40 0.72 -19.13
N ASN A 215 -3.54 0.23 -20.37
CA ASN A 215 -4.83 0.18 -21.06
C ASN A 215 -5.78 -0.85 -20.42
N GLU A 216 -5.24 -1.99 -19.99
CA GLU A 216 -6.02 -3.05 -19.33
C GLU A 216 -6.61 -2.57 -18.01
N GLU A 217 -5.83 -1.79 -17.26
CA GLU A 217 -6.25 -1.28 -15.95
C GLU A 217 -6.88 0.11 -16.04
N GLU A 218 -6.96 0.70 -17.24
CA GLU A 218 -7.41 2.07 -17.47
C GLU A 218 -6.71 3.08 -16.55
N ILE A 219 -5.39 2.96 -16.38
CA ILE A 219 -4.59 3.85 -15.52
C ILE A 219 -3.66 4.71 -16.38
N GLU A 220 -3.64 6.01 -16.11
CA GLU A 220 -2.62 6.94 -16.60
C GLU A 220 -2.06 7.73 -15.43
N PHE A 221 -0.74 7.86 -15.35
CA PHE A 221 -0.06 8.57 -14.26
C PHE A 221 1.12 9.35 -14.80
N THR A 222 1.31 10.58 -14.33
CA THR A 222 2.52 11.39 -14.52
C THR A 222 3.02 11.85 -13.15
N GLY A 223 4.17 11.34 -12.73
CA GLY A 223 4.72 11.63 -11.41
C GLY A 223 5.80 10.64 -10.97
N ARG A 224 6.36 10.89 -9.78
CA ARG A 224 7.34 10.03 -9.11
C ARG A 224 6.66 8.94 -8.29
N PHE A 225 5.57 9.26 -7.58
CA PHE A 225 4.88 8.29 -6.73
C PHE A 225 3.36 8.45 -6.80
N GLY A 226 2.66 7.37 -7.10
CA GLY A 226 1.21 7.33 -7.22
C GLY A 226 0.63 6.00 -6.77
N ILE A 227 -0.60 6.03 -6.26
CA ILE A 227 -1.36 4.83 -5.89
C ILE A 227 -2.75 4.90 -6.49
N VAL A 228 -3.16 3.84 -7.19
CA VAL A 228 -4.55 3.60 -7.59
C VAL A 228 -5.06 2.42 -6.77
N ARG A 229 -6.13 2.60 -6.00
CA ARG A 229 -6.77 1.51 -5.26
C ARG A 229 -8.12 1.17 -5.86
N LYS A 230 -8.26 -0.06 -6.34
CA LYS A 230 -9.51 -0.65 -6.81
C LYS A 230 -10.02 -1.69 -5.83
N TYR A 231 -11.33 -1.86 -5.81
CA TYR A 231 -12.02 -2.97 -5.17
C TYR A 231 -12.58 -3.86 -6.27
N GLN A 232 -12.38 -5.16 -6.20
CA GLN A 232 -12.96 -6.11 -7.14
C GLN A 232 -14.02 -6.93 -6.41
N SER A 233 -15.30 -6.68 -6.72
CA SER A 233 -16.42 -7.47 -6.17
C SER A 233 -16.32 -8.94 -6.61
N ILE A 234 -16.98 -9.83 -5.87
CA ILE A 234 -17.12 -11.26 -6.23
C ILE A 234 -17.82 -11.42 -7.59
N ASP A 235 -18.65 -10.45 -7.98
CA ASP A 235 -19.33 -10.38 -9.28
C ASP A 235 -18.43 -9.87 -10.43
N GLY A 236 -17.15 -9.59 -10.16
CA GLY A 236 -16.15 -9.24 -11.18
C GLY A 236 -16.17 -7.78 -11.66
N GLN A 237 -16.98 -6.91 -11.05
CA GLN A 237 -16.91 -5.47 -11.34
C GLN A 237 -15.91 -4.78 -10.42
N ASP A 238 -14.92 -4.15 -11.04
CA ASP A 238 -13.96 -3.29 -10.38
C ASP A 238 -14.62 -1.94 -10.04
N SER A 239 -14.52 -1.51 -8.79
CA SER A 239 -14.92 -0.19 -8.32
C SER A 239 -13.69 0.54 -7.81
N LEU A 240 -13.37 1.69 -8.40
CA LEU A 240 -12.28 2.54 -7.94
C LEU A 240 -12.64 3.14 -6.56
N THR A 241 -11.70 3.08 -5.62
CA THR A 241 -11.92 3.55 -4.24
C THR A 241 -11.06 4.76 -3.87
N GLY A 242 -9.87 4.88 -4.48
CA GLY A 242 -9.02 6.04 -4.23
C GLY A 242 -7.88 6.21 -5.22
N LEU A 243 -7.48 7.46 -5.40
CA LEU A 243 -6.29 7.89 -6.13
C LEU A 243 -5.41 8.69 -5.19
N TYR A 244 -4.11 8.43 -5.19
CA TYR A 244 -3.13 9.18 -4.42
C TYR A 244 -1.94 9.56 -5.31
N ILE A 245 -1.44 10.78 -5.13
CA ILE A 245 -0.18 11.26 -5.68
C ILE A 245 0.68 11.73 -4.51
N GLY A 246 1.89 11.20 -4.38
CA GLY A 246 2.89 11.70 -3.42
C GLY A 246 3.77 12.79 -4.00
N GLU A 247 4.24 12.60 -5.23
CA GLU A 247 4.92 13.63 -6.02
C GLU A 247 4.57 13.41 -7.50
N GLY A 248 3.89 14.34 -8.13
CA GLY A 248 3.46 14.23 -9.53
C GLY A 248 2.48 15.32 -9.93
N SER A 249 2.04 15.29 -11.18
CA SER A 249 1.14 16.29 -11.75
C SER A 249 -0.24 15.73 -12.10
N TYR A 250 -0.37 14.42 -12.27
CA TYR A 250 -1.60 13.85 -12.82
C TYR A 250 -1.73 12.35 -12.53
N ILE A 251 -2.93 11.92 -12.16
CA ILE A 251 -3.32 10.51 -12.14
C ILE A 251 -4.77 10.37 -12.59
N GLN A 252 -5.04 9.39 -13.43
CA GLN A 252 -6.37 8.99 -13.88
C GLN A 252 -6.54 7.49 -13.73
N SER A 253 -7.73 7.08 -13.30
CA SER A 253 -8.20 5.71 -13.46
C SER A 253 -9.65 5.69 -13.92
N GLY A 254 -9.91 5.06 -15.07
CA GLY A 254 -11.20 5.14 -15.75
C GLY A 254 -11.61 6.61 -15.98
N ASN A 255 -12.79 6.99 -15.48
CA ASN A 255 -13.32 8.36 -15.60
C ASN A 255 -12.94 9.29 -14.42
N HIS A 256 -12.03 8.87 -13.54
CA HIS A 256 -11.70 9.63 -12.33
C HIS A 256 -10.31 10.18 -12.43
N ILE A 257 -10.19 11.50 -12.24
CA ILE A 257 -8.95 12.26 -12.44
C ILE A 257 -8.61 12.97 -11.13
N LEU A 258 -7.34 12.94 -10.78
CA LEU A 258 -6.77 13.75 -9.72
C LEU A 258 -5.57 14.53 -10.29
N THR A 259 -5.65 15.85 -10.16
CA THR A 259 -4.60 16.80 -10.51
C THR A 259 -4.31 17.61 -9.25
N PRO A 260 -3.09 17.56 -8.70
CA PRO A 260 -2.74 18.34 -7.52
C PRO A 260 -2.88 19.85 -7.75
N GLU A 261 -3.15 20.62 -6.69
CA GLU A 261 -3.17 22.09 -6.78
C GLU A 261 -1.77 22.61 -7.11
N SER A 262 -1.65 23.76 -7.79
CA SER A 262 -0.42 24.20 -8.47
C SER A 262 0.84 24.31 -7.59
N GLU A 263 0.69 24.43 -6.27
CA GLU A 263 1.81 24.45 -5.31
C GLU A 263 2.07 23.11 -4.61
N ALA A 264 1.08 22.21 -4.61
CA ALA A 264 1.19 20.89 -3.99
C ALA A 264 1.52 19.87 -5.08
N SER A 265 2.67 19.20 -5.02
CA SER A 265 2.97 18.07 -5.92
C SER A 265 2.25 16.77 -5.51
N SER A 266 1.29 16.85 -4.59
CA SER A 266 0.64 15.70 -3.95
C SER A 266 -0.86 15.90 -3.79
N GLY A 267 -1.61 14.81 -3.71
CA GLY A 267 -3.06 14.87 -3.58
C GLY A 267 -3.67 13.51 -3.28
N TYR A 268 -4.90 13.51 -2.77
CA TYR A 268 -5.68 12.31 -2.53
C TYR A 268 -7.14 12.56 -2.95
N LEU A 269 -7.68 11.65 -3.74
CA LEU A 269 -9.10 11.60 -4.09
C LEU A 269 -9.68 10.30 -3.56
N GLN A 270 -10.63 10.41 -2.63
CA GLN A 270 -11.44 9.28 -2.18
C GLN A 270 -12.74 9.22 -2.96
N ILE A 271 -13.11 8.04 -3.44
CA ILE A 271 -14.38 7.81 -4.13
C ILE A 271 -15.30 7.05 -3.18
N ASN A 272 -16.34 7.74 -2.71
CA ASN A 272 -17.22 7.25 -1.65
C ASN A 272 -18.43 6.44 -2.17
N ASP A 273 -18.65 6.40 -3.49
CA ASP A 273 -19.78 5.71 -4.12
C ASP A 273 -19.32 4.37 -4.72
N ILE A 274 -18.84 3.48 -3.86
CA ILE A 274 -18.48 2.09 -4.23
C ILE A 274 -19.79 1.35 -4.51
N ILE A 275 -20.10 1.09 -5.78
CA ILE A 275 -21.24 0.24 -6.16
C ILE A 275 -20.77 -1.21 -6.06
N THR A 276 -20.90 -1.82 -4.89
CA THR A 276 -20.72 -3.27 -4.74
C THR A 276 -22.04 -3.96 -5.08
N THR A 277 -22.06 -4.73 -6.17
CA THR A 277 -23.17 -5.63 -6.45
C THR A 277 -23.11 -6.82 -5.48
N ASN A 278 -24.20 -6.95 -4.70
CA ASN A 278 -24.78 -8.11 -3.99
C ASN A 278 -23.95 -8.76 -2.84
N GLU A 279 -24.42 -8.94 -1.59
CA GLU A 279 -25.77 -9.15 -1.06
C GLU A 279 -26.05 -8.44 0.28
N LYS A 280 -27.30 -7.97 0.45
CA LYS A 280 -28.10 -7.97 1.69
C LYS A 280 -27.49 -7.36 2.95
N ASN A 281 -27.25 -6.06 2.91
CA ASN A 281 -27.62 -5.19 4.03
C ASN A 281 -28.13 -3.88 3.44
N PHE A 282 -29.44 -3.81 3.19
CA PHE A 282 -30.13 -2.53 3.06
C PHE A 282 -30.05 -1.82 4.41
N ILE A 283 -28.93 -1.18 4.70
CA ILE A 283 -29.05 0.16 5.25
C ILE A 283 -29.32 0.99 3.99
N GLN A 284 -30.59 1.22 3.69
CA GLN A 284 -30.95 2.36 2.86
C GLN A 284 -30.17 3.53 3.45
N LYS A 285 -29.14 4.01 2.76
CA LYS A 285 -28.67 5.37 2.96
C LYS A 285 -29.82 6.21 2.41
N GLU A 286 -30.87 6.35 3.23
CA GLU A 286 -32.12 6.99 2.89
C GLU A 286 -31.76 8.40 2.43
N GLU A 287 -31.74 8.56 1.13
CA GLU A 287 -31.33 9.77 0.45
C GLU A 287 -32.30 10.88 0.85
N ILE A 288 -31.76 12.04 1.22
CA ILE A 288 -32.60 13.22 1.48
C ILE A 288 -33.13 13.70 0.13
N ASN A 289 -34.40 13.43 -0.13
CA ASN A 289 -35.14 13.87 -1.31
C ASN A 289 -36.35 14.70 -0.88
N PHE A 290 -37.03 15.31 -1.84
CA PHE A 290 -38.29 15.99 -1.60
C PHE A 290 -39.25 15.81 -2.77
N PHE A 291 -40.54 15.99 -2.50
CA PHE A 291 -41.61 15.88 -3.48
C PHE A 291 -42.76 16.84 -3.14
N PRO A 292 -43.54 17.28 -4.14
CA PRO A 292 -43.33 17.07 -5.58
C PRO A 292 -42.19 17.96 -6.14
N ASN A 293 -41.63 17.55 -7.28
CA ASN A 293 -40.72 18.37 -8.09
C ASN A 293 -40.94 18.00 -9.58
N PRO A 294 -41.50 18.88 -10.43
CA PRO A 294 -41.85 20.27 -10.18
C PRO A 294 -42.89 20.49 -9.08
N ALA A 295 -42.75 21.59 -8.34
CA ALA A 295 -43.52 21.92 -7.16
C ALA A 295 -44.49 23.08 -7.40
N GLY A 296 -45.69 22.99 -6.83
CA GLY A 296 -46.69 24.07 -6.90
C GLY A 296 -46.52 25.07 -5.75
N SER A 297 -46.92 24.70 -4.54
CA SER A 297 -46.94 25.59 -3.36
C SER A 297 -46.31 24.98 -2.11
N LEU A 298 -46.11 23.66 -2.09
CA LEU A 298 -45.63 22.93 -0.92
C LEU A 298 -44.75 21.76 -1.38
N ILE A 299 -43.61 21.57 -0.72
CA ILE A 299 -42.77 20.37 -0.85
C ILE A 299 -42.61 19.68 0.51
N PHE A 300 -42.43 18.37 0.48
CA PHE A 300 -42.19 17.50 1.63
C PHE A 300 -40.84 16.84 1.47
N PHE A 301 -40.06 16.82 2.54
CA PHE A 301 -38.77 16.15 2.57
C PHE A 301 -38.95 14.71 3.07
N THR A 302 -38.16 13.77 2.53
CA THR A 302 -38.14 12.38 2.99
C THR A 302 -37.65 12.27 4.44
N LYS A 303 -36.97 13.31 4.95
CA LYS A 303 -36.45 13.42 6.32
C LYS A 303 -36.52 14.85 6.85
N LYS A 304 -36.35 14.98 8.17
CA LYS A 304 -36.14 16.28 8.81
C LYS A 304 -34.80 16.88 8.36
N ILE A 305 -34.87 18.08 7.77
CA ILE A 305 -33.74 18.89 7.37
C ILE A 305 -33.34 19.79 8.54
N LYS A 306 -32.09 19.70 9.01
CA LYS A 306 -31.55 20.55 10.09
C LYS A 306 -31.36 21.98 9.60
N THR A 307 -30.83 22.16 8.40
CA THR A 307 -30.60 23.48 7.78
C THR A 307 -30.92 23.42 6.28
N LEU A 308 -31.82 24.28 5.82
CA LEU A 308 -32.12 24.48 4.41
C LEU A 308 -31.75 25.91 4.00
N GLU A 309 -31.01 26.05 2.91
CA GLU A 309 -30.75 27.31 2.22
C GLU A 309 -31.27 27.21 0.78
N ILE A 310 -31.96 28.24 0.31
CA ILE A 310 -32.57 28.30 -1.03
C ILE A 310 -31.89 29.42 -1.80
N TYR A 311 -31.41 29.12 -3.00
CA TYR A 311 -30.75 30.06 -3.89
C TYR A 311 -31.50 30.16 -5.21
N ASN A 312 -31.56 31.34 -5.80
CA ASN A 312 -31.98 31.46 -7.21
C ASN A 312 -30.86 31.00 -8.16
N VAL A 313 -31.14 30.92 -9.46
CA VAL A 313 -30.16 30.49 -10.47
C VAL A 313 -28.94 31.42 -10.60
N GLN A 314 -29.04 32.67 -10.13
CA GLN A 314 -27.92 33.60 -10.05
C GLN A 314 -27.08 33.44 -8.75
N GLY A 315 -27.38 32.44 -7.93
CA GLY A 315 -26.63 32.15 -6.69
C GLY A 315 -26.95 33.08 -5.52
N LYS A 316 -28.00 33.91 -5.60
CA LYS A 316 -28.46 34.76 -4.50
C LYS A 316 -29.31 33.94 -3.53
N LEU A 317 -28.97 34.00 -2.23
CA LEU A 317 -29.78 33.40 -1.16
C LEU A 317 -31.15 34.10 -1.08
N VAL A 318 -32.22 33.33 -1.26
CA VAL A 318 -33.61 33.83 -1.22
C VAL A 318 -34.34 33.43 0.06
N ALA A 319 -33.97 32.32 0.70
CA ALA A 319 -34.55 31.90 1.97
C ALA A 319 -33.63 30.96 2.75
N LYS A 320 -33.81 30.95 4.08
CA LYS A 320 -33.17 30.01 5.00
C LYS A 320 -34.15 29.49 6.03
N LYS A 321 -34.13 28.18 6.30
CA LYS A 321 -35.00 27.50 7.27
C LYS A 321 -34.22 26.46 8.06
N ASN A 322 -34.67 26.14 9.26
CA ASN A 322 -34.04 25.14 10.12
C ASN A 322 -35.10 24.15 10.62
N ASN A 323 -34.71 22.90 10.84
CA ASN A 323 -35.51 21.86 11.46
C ASN A 323 -36.89 21.63 10.79
N ILE A 324 -36.93 21.51 9.47
CA ILE A 324 -38.16 21.37 8.69
C ILE A 324 -38.35 19.96 8.11
N VAL A 325 -39.60 19.55 7.92
CA VAL A 325 -39.98 18.32 7.18
C VAL A 325 -40.82 18.63 5.94
N LYS A 326 -41.28 19.86 5.80
CA LYS A 326 -41.99 20.40 4.64
C LYS A 326 -41.69 21.89 4.50
N LEU A 327 -41.85 22.41 3.30
CA LEU A 327 -41.58 23.81 2.96
C LEU A 327 -42.71 24.37 2.11
N ASN A 328 -43.35 25.44 2.58
CA ASN A 328 -44.25 26.24 1.77
C ASN A 328 -43.42 27.21 0.91
N ILE A 329 -43.63 27.13 -0.41
CA ILE A 329 -42.92 27.89 -1.45
C ILE A 329 -43.83 28.87 -2.19
N SER A 330 -45.06 29.10 -1.72
CA SER A 330 -46.01 30.01 -2.37
C SER A 330 -45.50 31.44 -2.55
N SER A 331 -44.50 31.86 -1.76
CA SER A 331 -43.86 33.19 -1.87
C SER A 331 -42.73 33.26 -2.90
N LEU A 332 -42.32 32.15 -3.52
CA LEU A 332 -41.23 32.10 -4.51
C LEU A 332 -41.80 32.13 -5.94
N GLU A 333 -41.27 32.98 -6.81
CA GLU A 333 -41.70 33.06 -8.21
C GLU A 333 -41.45 31.75 -8.96
N SER A 334 -42.22 31.48 -10.02
CA SER A 334 -42.02 30.31 -10.89
C SER A 334 -40.62 30.31 -11.49
N GLY A 335 -39.98 29.15 -11.59
CA GLY A 335 -38.60 29.01 -12.04
C GLY A 335 -37.79 28.00 -11.23
N ASN A 336 -36.47 27.96 -11.49
CA ASN A 336 -35.56 26.99 -10.87
C ASN A 336 -34.83 27.60 -9.68
N TYR A 337 -34.64 26.79 -8.65
CA TYR A 337 -33.94 27.14 -7.43
C TYR A 337 -32.99 26.01 -7.03
N ILE A 338 -31.92 26.36 -6.31
CA ILE A 338 -31.01 25.39 -5.71
C ILE A 338 -31.29 25.32 -4.22
N LEU A 339 -31.61 24.13 -3.73
CA LEU A 339 -31.72 23.83 -2.31
C LEU A 339 -30.40 23.23 -1.82
N LEU A 340 -29.82 23.84 -0.79
CA LEU A 340 -28.69 23.30 -0.04
C LEU A 340 -29.21 22.77 1.31
N LEU A 341 -29.23 21.45 1.45
CA LEU A 341 -29.78 20.71 2.59
C LEU A 341 -28.63 20.24 3.49
N ASP A 342 -28.71 20.58 4.76
CA ASP A 342 -27.74 20.28 5.82
C ASP A 342 -26.30 20.67 5.45
N LYS A 343 -26.14 21.72 4.63
CA LYS A 343 -24.87 22.23 4.08
C LYS A 343 -24.09 21.27 3.18
N VAL A 344 -24.65 20.10 2.86
CA VAL A 344 -23.93 19.04 2.14
C VAL A 344 -24.66 18.63 0.85
N HIS A 345 -26.00 18.55 0.86
CA HIS A 345 -26.74 18.01 -0.28
C HIS A 345 -27.33 19.15 -1.12
N ARG A 346 -27.03 19.16 -2.42
CA ARG A 346 -27.59 20.12 -3.38
C ARG A 346 -28.67 19.43 -4.21
N LYS A 347 -29.84 20.04 -4.32
CA LYS A 347 -30.94 19.54 -5.16
C LYS A 347 -31.61 20.70 -5.89
N GLU A 348 -32.01 20.49 -7.13
CA GLU A 348 -32.76 21.47 -7.92
C GLU A 348 -34.25 21.39 -7.57
N LEU A 349 -34.85 22.55 -7.30
CA LEU A 349 -36.29 22.74 -7.13
C LEU A 349 -36.82 23.50 -8.34
N ILE A 350 -37.77 22.89 -9.06
CA ILE A 350 -38.49 23.52 -10.17
C ILE A 350 -39.85 23.95 -9.65
N ILE A 351 -40.18 25.23 -9.72
CA ILE A 351 -41.51 25.74 -9.36
C ILE A 351 -42.30 25.96 -10.65
N ALA A 352 -43.28 25.10 -10.91
CA ALA A 352 -44.13 25.13 -12.10
C ALA A 352 -45.56 25.48 -11.67
N ARG A 353 -45.85 26.78 -11.60
CA ARG A 353 -47.17 27.34 -11.32
C ARG A 353 -47.48 28.49 -12.25
#